data_AF-A0A2S4N5B0-F1
#
_entry.id   AF-A0A2S4N5B0-F1
#
_cell.length_a   1.000
_cell.length_b   1.000
_cell.length_c   1.000
_cell.angle_alpha   90.00
_cell.angle_beta   90.00
_cell.angle_gamma   90.00
#
_symmetry.space_group_name_H-M   'P 1'
#
loop_
_entity.id
_entity.type
_entity.pdbx_description
1 polymer ?
#
loop_
_entity_poly.entity_id
_entity_poly.type
_entity_poly.pdbx_seq_one_letter_code
_entity_poly.pdbx_strand_id
1 'polypeptide(L)' 'MKLKNRILEVLDTFGMSGTKAAQAMKISYAAFRKKKSDKTNGDCFNEQNYRNLISYIKEKAEELVD' A
#
# COMPACT_ATOMS: atom_id res chain seq x y z
N MET A 1 -6.36 -9.77 9.79
CA MET A 1 -5.06 -9.29 10.30
C MET A 1 -3.88 -9.55 9.35
N LYS A 2 -3.72 -10.74 8.73
CA LYS A 2 -2.54 -11.07 7.91
C LYS A 2 -2.23 -10.09 6.76
N LEU A 3 -3.24 -9.64 6.02
CA LEU A 3 -3.01 -8.80 4.83
C LEU A 3 -2.53 -7.38 5.17
N LYS A 4 -3.10 -6.76 6.21
CA LYS A 4 -2.67 -5.43 6.67
C LYS A 4 -1.19 -5.44 7.03
N ASN A 5 -0.75 -6.42 7.82
CA ASN A 5 0.65 -6.52 8.23
C ASN A 5 1.58 -6.71 7.04
N ARG A 6 1.23 -7.59 6.09
CA ARG A 6 1.98 -7.76 4.83
C ARG A 6 2.12 -6.46 4.03
N ILE A 7 1.04 -5.68 3.91
CA ILE A 7 1.10 -4.38 3.23
C ILE A 7 2.05 -3.45 3.97
N LEU A 8 1.95 -3.37 5.30
CA LEU A 8 2.81 -2.49 6.09
C LEU A 8 4.29 -2.91 6.03
N GLU A 9 4.59 -4.21 6.05
CA GLU A 9 5.94 -4.76 5.88
C GLU A 9 6.53 -4.38 4.52
N VAL A 10 5.75 -4.50 3.43
CA VAL A 10 6.19 -4.06 2.10
C VAL A 10 6.46 -2.55 2.09
N LEU A 11 5.56 -1.74 2.64
CA LEU A 11 5.76 -0.28 2.67
C LEU A 11 7.02 0.11 3.45
N ASP A 12 7.30 -0.58 4.56
CA ASP A 12 8.51 -0.36 5.37
C ASP A 12 9.78 -0.76 4.60
N THR A 13 9.77 -1.95 3.99
CA THR A 13 10.89 -2.50 3.19
C THR A 13 11.31 -1.56 2.06
N PHE A 14 10.33 -0.93 1.40
CA PHE A 14 10.57 -0.01 0.29
C PHE A 14 10.60 1.48 0.69
N GLY A 15 10.60 1.79 2.00
CA GLY A 15 10.67 3.17 2.50
C GLY A 15 9.52 4.07 2.00
N MET A 16 8.33 3.51 1.78
CA MET A 16 7.23 4.21 1.13
C MET A 16 6.44 5.08 2.12
N SER A 17 6.45 6.40 1.87
CA SER A 17 5.62 7.36 2.62
C SER A 17 4.12 7.15 2.33
N GLY A 18 3.25 7.65 3.22
CA GLY A 18 1.81 7.42 3.10
C GLY A 18 1.17 7.98 1.83
N THR A 19 1.69 9.07 1.25
CA THR A 19 1.21 9.62 -0.03
C THR A 19 1.59 8.72 -1.20
N LYS A 20 2.85 8.27 -1.26
CA LYS A 20 3.33 7.30 -2.27
C LYS A 20 2.61 5.95 -2.12
N ALA A 21 2.39 5.49 -0.90
CA ALA A 21 1.66 4.26 -0.62
C ALA A 21 0.20 4.33 -1.14
N ALA A 22 -0.49 5.45 -0.89
CA ALA A 22 -1.84 5.67 -1.40
C ALA A 22 -1.89 5.67 -2.93
N GLN A 23 -0.94 6.36 -3.57
CA GLN A 23 -0.79 6.37 -5.03
C GLN A 23 -0.57 4.95 -5.59
N ALA A 24 0.39 4.21 -5.03
CA ALA A 24 0.71 2.85 -5.45
C ALA A 24 -0.49 1.90 -5.32
N MET A 25 -1.30 2.07 -4.27
CA MET A 25 -2.50 1.26 -4.04
C MET A 25 -3.74 1.73 -4.83
N LYS A 26 -3.64 2.84 -5.58
CA LYS A 26 -4.73 3.50 -6.31
C LYS A 26 -5.91 3.89 -5.41
N ILE A 27 -5.60 4.47 -4.25
CA ILE A 27 -6.58 4.99 -3.28
C ILE A 27 -6.24 6.42 -2.88
N SER A 28 -7.19 7.15 -2.31
CA SER A 28 -6.90 8.46 -1.74
C SER A 28 -6.03 8.34 -0.48
N TYR A 29 -5.23 9.37 -0.18
CA TYR A 29 -4.45 9.42 1.06
C TYR A 29 -5.33 9.33 2.31
N ALA A 30 -6.53 9.93 2.27
CA ALA A 30 -7.52 9.81 3.34
C ALA A 30 -7.97 8.35 3.55
N ALA A 31 -8.27 7.62 2.46
CA ALA A 31 -8.62 6.21 2.53
C ALA A 31 -7.45 5.36 3.05
N PHE A 32 -6.21 5.64 2.61
CA PHE A 32 -5.01 4.99 3.13
C PHE A 32 -4.89 5.17 4.65
N ARG A 33 -4.99 6.41 5.16
CA ARG A 33 -4.91 6.67 6.61
C ARG A 33 -6.01 5.93 7.38
N LYS A 34 -7.24 5.92 6.85
CA LYS A 34 -8.37 5.24 7.48
C LYS A 34 -8.14 3.73 7.55
N LYS A 35 -7.71 3.10 6.45
CA LYS A 35 -7.39 1.67 6.37
C LYS A 35 -6.16 1.26 7.19
N LYS A 36 -5.20 2.17 7.35
CA LYS A 36 -4.01 1.97 8.20
C LYS A 36 -4.36 2.04 9.69
N SER A 37 -5.35 2.84 10.07
CA SER A 37 -5.80 2.97 11.47
C SER A 37 -6.32 1.64 12.01
N ASP A 38 -6.06 1.35 13.30
CA ASP A 38 -6.69 0.23 14.02
C ASP A 38 -8.06 0.59 14.60
N LYS A 39 -8.51 1.84 14.41
CA LYS A 39 -9.85 2.25 14.79
C LYS A 39 -10.88 1.44 13.99
N THR A 40 -11.92 0.96 14.66
CA THR A 40 -12.99 0.04 14.25
C THR A 40 -13.90 0.57 13.13
N ASN A 41 -13.35 1.22 12.12
CA ASN A 41 -14.11 1.94 11.12
C ASN A 41 -14.55 1.07 9.93
N GLY A 42 -14.49 -0.27 10.06
CA GLY A 42 -14.89 -1.26 9.04
C GLY A 42 -14.10 -1.24 7.71
N ASP A 43 -13.24 -0.25 7.53
CA ASP A 43 -12.56 0.03 6.28
C ASP A 43 -11.13 -0.49 6.37
N CYS A 44 -10.88 -1.66 5.79
CA CYS A 44 -9.59 -2.35 5.85
C CYS A 44 -8.89 -2.32 4.49
N PHE A 45 -7.57 -2.55 4.48
CA PHE A 45 -6.89 -2.93 3.25
C PHE A 45 -7.45 -4.26 2.72
N ASN A 46 -7.56 -4.35 1.39
CA ASN A 46 -8.03 -5.54 0.69
C ASN A 46 -7.00 -6.05 -0.33
N GLU A 47 -7.29 -7.19 -0.94
CA GLU A 47 -6.40 -7.83 -1.92
C GLU A 47 -6.09 -6.95 -3.13
N GLN A 48 -7.03 -6.11 -3.57
CA GLN A 48 -6.79 -5.17 -4.67
C GLN A 48 -5.74 -4.11 -4.28
N ASN A 49 -5.79 -3.60 -3.04
CA ASN A 49 -4.77 -2.68 -2.55
C ASN A 49 -3.38 -3.34 -2.58
N TYR A 50 -3.28 -4.59 -2.12
CA TYR A 50 -2.02 -5.34 -2.15
C TYR A 50 -1.52 -5.58 -3.58
N ARG A 51 -2.39 -6.03 -4.51
CA ARG A 51 -2.02 -6.24 -5.92
C ARG A 51 -1.52 -4.96 -6.58
N ASN A 52 -2.22 -3.85 -6.38
CA ASN A 52 -1.82 -2.55 -6.92
C ASN A 52 -0.43 -2.13 -6.38
N LEU A 53 -0.19 -2.30 -5.08
CA LEU A 53 1.11 -2.00 -4.46
C LEU A 53 2.24 -2.82 -5.11
N ILE A 54 2.05 -4.13 -5.27
CA ILE A 54 3.06 -5.00 -5.88
C ILE A 54 3.28 -4.66 -7.35
N SER A 55 2.23 -4.39 -8.13
CA SER A 55 2.35 -3.95 -9.52
C SER A 55 3.17 -2.66 -9.63
N TYR A 56 2.88 -1.66 -8.80
CA TYR A 56 3.62 -0.41 -8.78
C TYR A 56 5.11 -0.62 -8.49
N ILE A 57 5.44 -1.48 -7.53
CA ILE A 57 6.84 -1.79 -7.19
C ILE A 57 7.56 -2.46 -8.37
N LYS A 58 6.89 -3.39 -9.07
CA LYS A 58 7.45 -4.04 -10.26
C LYS A 58 7.70 -3.05 -11.39
N GLU A 59 6.71 -2.21 -11.69
CA GLU A 59 6.84 -1.15 -12.70
C GLU A 59 8.04 -0.23 -12.39
N LYS A 60 8.19 0.19 -11.13
CA LYS A 60 9.34 1.02 -10.71
C LYS A 60 10.67 0.30 -10.69
N ALA A 61 10.68 -1.02 -10.48
CA ALA A 61 11.91 -1.80 -10.58
C ALA A 61 12.34 -2.00 -12.03
N GLU A 62 11.39 -2.21 -12.95
CA GLU A 62 11.65 -2.32 -14.40
C GLU A 62 12.23 -1.01 -14.95
N GLU A 63 11.70 0.15 -14.54
CA GLU A 63 12.24 1.48 -14.91
C GLU A 63 13.70 1.74 -14.45
N LEU A 64 14.23 0.95 -13.51
CA LEU A 64 15.61 1.12 -13.00
C LEU A 64 16.63 0.23 -13.72
N VAL A 65 16.16 -0.74 -14.51
CA VAL A 65 17.01 -1.71 -15.23
C VAL A 65 17.18 -1.31 -16.71
N ASP A 66 16.34 -0.39 -17.20
CA ASP A 66 16.46 0.28 -18.51
C ASP A 66 17.26 1.59 -18.41
#